data_AF-A0A965G6A0-F1
#
_entry.id   AF-A0A965G6A0-F1
#
_cell.length_a   1.000
_cell.length_b   1.000
_cell.length_c   1.000
_cell.angle_alpha   90.00
_cell.angle_beta   90.00
_cell.angle_gamma   90.00
#
_symmetry.space_group_name_H-M   'P 1'
#
loop_
_entity.id
_entity.type
_entity.pdbx_description
1 polymer ?
#
loop_
_entity_poly.entity_id
_entity_poly.type
_entity_poly.pdbx_seq_one_letter_code
_entity_poly.pdbx_strand_id
1 'polypeptide(L)'
;MEIPPSPASRTPWDRWVAAAMFGLASLLAAGWTMRERQLATDQAESHEDLRQAMHRLQTLSSSTEQIRTAYLQRKTELDAARKKLEQASARPPDERSKSSLVAEEAKPGKSIVAVAEKLASAKLPAWAALEKTEGAIRILPGVSLPSGNPGFVAFGSLAPTLATADPDWTLELIARAEPGNDAWEVAQERSDLLLRAAEKSLKGQSARLRLRLEVSKGPRMEWRLQPPELSAKPPPEPKAARK
;
A
#
# COMPACT_ATOMS: atom_id res chain seq x y z
N MET A 1 -71.14 38.71 -56.33
CA MET A 1 -70.49 38.25 -55.08
C MET A 1 -70.03 36.83 -55.32
N GLU A 2 -68.75 36.65 -55.61
CA GLU A 2 -68.13 35.33 -55.81
C GLU A 2 -67.76 34.75 -54.44
N ILE A 3 -68.29 33.57 -54.14
CA ILE A 3 -68.03 32.83 -52.90
C ILE A 3 -66.76 32.00 -53.14
N PRO A 4 -65.71 32.11 -52.31
CA PRO A 4 -64.50 31.31 -52.50
C PRO A 4 -64.81 29.81 -52.30
N PRO A 5 -64.19 28.90 -53.07
CA PRO A 5 -64.43 27.47 -52.91
C PRO A 5 -63.99 27.01 -51.52
N SER A 6 -64.91 26.36 -50.81
CA SER A 6 -64.64 25.69 -49.55
C SER A 6 -63.53 24.65 -49.73
N PRO A 7 -62.51 24.58 -48.84
CA PRO A 7 -61.42 23.64 -49.01
C PRO A 7 -61.94 22.20 -48.91
N ALA A 8 -61.59 21.37 -49.89
CA ALA A 8 -61.94 19.96 -49.93
C ALA A 8 -61.56 19.27 -48.61
N SER A 9 -62.49 18.52 -48.03
CA SER A 9 -62.26 17.73 -46.82
C SER A 9 -61.13 16.73 -47.08
N ARG A 10 -59.96 16.99 -46.49
CA ARG A 10 -58.82 16.08 -46.58
C ARG A 10 -59.22 14.70 -46.04
N THR A 11 -58.77 13.67 -46.74
CA THR A 11 -59.03 12.27 -46.42
C THR A 11 -58.62 11.94 -44.98
N PRO A 12 -59.37 11.08 -44.26
CA PRO A 12 -59.13 10.78 -42.86
C PRO A 12 -57.73 10.20 -42.59
N TRP A 13 -57.09 9.63 -43.61
CA TRP A 13 -55.71 9.14 -43.60
C TRP A 13 -54.68 10.23 -43.27
N ASP A 14 -54.84 11.43 -43.84
CA ASP A 14 -53.90 12.55 -43.61
C ASP A 14 -53.89 13.02 -42.15
N ARG A 15 -55.00 12.86 -41.43
CA ARG A 15 -55.10 13.21 -40.00
C ARG A 15 -54.31 12.25 -39.13
N TRP A 16 -54.30 10.96 -39.47
CA TRP A 16 -53.50 9.96 -38.74
C TRP A 16 -52.02 10.08 -39.03
N VAL A 17 -51.65 10.38 -40.27
CA VAL A 17 -50.25 10.67 -40.63
C VAL A 17 -49.75 11.92 -39.90
N ALA A 18 -50.55 12.99 -39.84
CA ALA A 18 -50.20 14.18 -39.08
C ALA A 18 -50.04 13.87 -37.58
N ALA A 19 -50.97 13.14 -36.97
CA ALA A 19 -50.87 12.74 -35.57
C ALA A 19 -49.63 11.87 -35.28
N ALA A 20 -49.31 10.92 -36.17
CA ALA A 20 -48.11 10.09 -36.06
C ALA A 20 -46.82 10.93 -36.18
N MET A 21 -46.77 11.87 -37.12
CA MET A 21 -45.62 12.77 -37.30
C MET A 21 -45.45 13.73 -36.12
N PHE A 22 -46.53 14.26 -35.56
CA PHE A 22 -46.48 15.06 -34.33
C PHE A 22 -46.03 14.24 -33.12
N GLY A 23 -46.48 13.00 -32.99
CA GLY A 23 -46.01 12.08 -31.94
C GLY A 23 -44.54 11.71 -32.08
N LEU A 24 -44.05 11.53 -33.31
CA LEU A 24 -42.63 11.25 -33.55
C LEU A 24 -41.76 12.49 -33.28
N ALA A 25 -42.22 13.67 -33.70
CA ALA A 25 -41.52 14.93 -33.46
C ALA A 25 -41.44 15.27 -31.97
N SER A 26 -42.50 15.00 -31.19
CA SER A 26 -42.48 15.22 -29.74
C SER A 26 -41.54 14.24 -29.02
N LEU A 27 -41.45 12.98 -29.46
CA LEU A 27 -40.48 12.02 -28.93
C LEU A 27 -39.03 12.41 -29.23
N LEU A 28 -38.75 12.88 -30.45
CA LEU A 28 -37.42 13.36 -30.82
C LEU A 28 -37.03 14.62 -30.04
N ALA A 29 -37.95 15.57 -29.86
CA ALA A 29 -37.72 16.77 -29.06
C ALA A 29 -37.52 16.45 -27.56
N ALA A 30 -38.28 15.49 -27.02
CA ALA A 30 -38.09 15.02 -25.64
C ALA A 30 -36.74 14.32 -25.46
N GLY A 31 -36.34 13.47 -26.41
CA GLY A 31 -35.01 12.83 -26.40
C GLY A 31 -33.86 13.84 -26.53
N TRP A 32 -34.04 14.89 -27.35
CA TRP A 32 -33.05 15.95 -27.52
C TRP A 32 -32.86 16.79 -26.26
N THR A 33 -33.95 17.25 -25.65
CA THR A 33 -33.89 18.05 -24.41
C THR A 33 -33.35 17.26 -23.21
N MET A 34 -33.60 15.95 -23.16
CA MET A 34 -33.02 15.08 -22.13
C MET A 34 -31.51 14.90 -22.32
N ARG A 35 -31.05 14.80 -23.58
CA ARG A 35 -29.62 14.73 -23.92
C ARG A 35 -28.87 16.03 -23.63
N GLU A 36 -29.49 17.19 -23.88
CA GLU A 36 -28.89 18.48 -23.52
C GLU A 36 -28.77 18.68 -22.01
N ARG A 37 -29.79 18.23 -21.24
CA ARG A 37 -29.70 18.25 -19.78
C ARG A 37 -28.63 17.32 -19.24
N GLN A 38 -28.47 16.13 -19.83
CA GLN A 38 -27.38 15.21 -19.49
C GLN A 38 -26.01 15.79 -19.83
N LEU A 39 -25.86 16.44 -20.99
CA LEU A 39 -24.60 17.11 -21.34
C LEU A 39 -24.26 18.27 -20.38
N ALA A 40 -25.26 19.02 -19.91
CA ALA A 40 -25.05 20.09 -18.94
C ALA A 40 -24.66 19.56 -17.55
N THR A 41 -25.24 18.43 -17.11
CA THR A 41 -24.85 17.78 -15.85
C THR A 41 -23.46 17.15 -15.94
N ASP A 42 -23.14 16.48 -17.05
CA ASP A 42 -21.83 15.87 -17.28
C ASP A 42 -20.72 16.93 -17.33
N GLN A 43 -20.99 18.11 -17.91
CA GLN A 43 -20.06 19.24 -17.88
C GLN A 43 -19.86 19.78 -16.47
N ALA A 44 -20.93 19.91 -15.67
CA ALA A 44 -20.84 20.39 -14.30
C ALA A 44 -20.03 19.43 -13.41
N GLU A 45 -20.28 18.12 -13.51
CA GLU A 45 -19.53 17.09 -12.79
C GLU A 45 -18.04 17.08 -13.18
N SER A 46 -17.74 17.27 -14.48
CA SER A 46 -16.35 17.33 -14.95
C SER A 46 -15.54 18.51 -14.37
N HIS A 47 -16.20 19.64 -14.09
CA HIS A 47 -15.55 20.80 -13.47
C HIS A 47 -15.27 20.58 -11.97
N GLU A 48 -16.15 19.87 -11.27
CA GLU A 48 -15.98 19.49 -9.86
C GLU A 48 -14.82 18.49 -9.73
N ASP A 49 -14.78 17.47 -10.60
CA ASP A 49 -13.73 16.46 -10.65
C ASP A 49 -12.36 17.08 -10.99
N LEU A 50 -12.32 18.05 -11.90
CA LEU A 50 -11.10 18.79 -12.22
C LEU A 50 -10.60 19.61 -11.02
N ARG A 51 -11.49 20.24 -10.24
CA ARG A 51 -11.10 20.94 -9.00
C ARG A 51 -10.58 19.97 -7.94
N GLN A 52 -11.21 18.82 -7.76
CA GLN A 52 -10.73 17.79 -6.84
C GLN A 52 -9.38 17.22 -7.28
N ALA A 53 -9.17 16.97 -8.57
CA ALA A 53 -7.91 16.51 -9.12
C ALA A 53 -6.79 17.56 -8.94
N MET A 54 -7.08 18.85 -9.20
CA MET A 54 -6.13 19.94 -8.91
C MET A 54 -5.79 20.04 -7.43
N HIS A 55 -6.77 19.89 -6.54
CA HIS A 55 -6.52 19.91 -5.10
C HIS A 55 -5.64 18.72 -4.67
N ARG A 56 -5.89 17.52 -5.20
CA ARG A 56 -5.03 16.35 -4.99
C ARG A 56 -3.61 16.60 -5.50
N LEU A 57 -3.45 17.17 -6.69
CA LEU A 57 -2.13 17.53 -7.23
C LEU A 57 -1.38 18.55 -6.36
N GLN A 58 -2.05 19.58 -5.84
CA GLN A 58 -1.45 20.56 -4.94
C GLN A 58 -1.01 19.95 -3.60
N THR A 59 -1.81 19.03 -3.05
CA THR A 59 -1.43 18.30 -1.82
C THR A 59 -0.26 17.35 -2.05
N LEU A 60 -0.19 16.70 -3.22
CA LEU A 60 0.96 15.87 -3.59
C LEU A 60 2.21 16.71 -3.86
N SER A 61 2.09 17.88 -4.50
CA SER A 61 3.24 18.76 -4.74
C SER A 61 3.78 19.37 -3.44
N SER A 62 2.91 19.75 -2.50
CA SER A 62 3.34 20.25 -1.19
C SER A 62 4.00 19.14 -0.35
N SER A 63 3.51 17.90 -0.44
CA SER A 63 4.16 16.73 0.15
C SER A 63 5.54 16.46 -0.48
N THR A 64 5.68 16.61 -1.80
CA THR A 64 6.95 16.39 -2.50
C THR A 64 8.02 17.41 -2.09
N GLU A 65 7.66 18.68 -1.93
CA GLU A 65 8.57 19.71 -1.41
C GLU A 65 8.95 19.48 0.07
N GLN A 66 8.02 18.99 0.90
CA GLN A 66 8.34 18.56 2.27
C GLN A 66 9.33 17.39 2.30
N ILE A 67 9.19 16.43 1.40
CA ILE A 67 10.13 15.30 1.27
C ILE A 67 11.51 15.81 0.82
N ARG A 68 11.55 16.73 -0.15
CA ARG A 68 12.80 17.33 -0.66
C ARG A 68 13.54 18.11 0.43
N THR A 69 12.83 18.93 1.20
CA THR A 69 13.42 19.70 2.30
C THR A 69 13.91 18.80 3.43
N ALA A 70 13.15 17.78 3.82
CA ALA A 70 13.58 16.78 4.81
C ALA A 70 14.83 15.99 4.34
N TYR A 71 14.92 15.67 3.05
CA TYR A 71 16.09 15.03 2.46
C TYR A 71 17.32 15.94 2.53
N LEU A 72 17.19 17.22 2.16
CA LEU A 72 18.29 18.18 2.24
C LEU A 72 18.75 18.39 3.68
N GLN A 73 17.83 18.47 4.65
CA GLN A 73 18.16 18.55 6.07
C GLN A 73 18.96 17.33 6.55
N ARG A 74 18.49 16.12 6.25
CA ARG A 74 19.22 14.89 6.61
C ARG A 74 20.59 14.82 5.94
N LYS A 75 20.72 15.28 4.71
CA LYS A 75 22.02 15.34 4.02
C LYS A 75 22.98 16.29 4.74
N THR A 76 22.52 17.48 5.13
CA THR A 76 23.35 18.42 5.90
C THR A 76 23.73 17.90 7.28
N GLU A 77 22.84 17.16 7.94
CA GLU A 77 23.12 16.50 9.23
C GLU A 77 24.16 15.38 9.09
N LEU A 78 24.07 14.58 8.04
CA LEU A 78 25.06 13.54 7.73
C LEU A 78 26.43 14.13 7.41
N ASP A 79 26.49 15.21 6.63
CA ASP A 79 27.75 15.88 6.31
C ASP A 79 28.36 16.55 7.56
N ALA A 80 27.53 17.14 8.43
CA ALA A 80 27.98 17.66 9.73
C ALA A 80 28.46 16.55 10.68
N ALA A 81 27.78 15.40 10.70
CA ALA A 81 28.18 14.24 11.48
C ALA A 81 29.49 13.65 10.99
N ARG A 82 29.69 13.54 9.67
CA ARG A 82 30.96 13.11 9.06
C ARG A 82 32.13 14.02 9.44
N LYS A 83 31.95 15.34 9.35
CA LYS A 83 32.99 16.30 9.79
C LYS A 83 33.33 16.18 11.28
N LYS A 84 32.33 15.94 12.14
CA LYS A 84 32.57 15.69 13.57
C LYS A 84 33.32 14.38 13.82
N LEU A 85 33.04 13.35 13.03
CA LEU A 85 33.69 12.05 13.11
C LEU A 85 35.15 12.14 12.62
N GLU A 86 35.41 12.88 11.55
CA GLU A 86 36.76 13.20 11.08
C GLU A 86 37.54 14.02 12.12
N GLN A 87 36.91 15.06 12.72
CA GLN A 87 37.52 15.84 13.81
C GLN A 87 37.79 15.00 15.08
N ALA A 88 36.91 14.05 15.40
CA ALA A 88 37.12 13.11 16.50
C ALA A 88 38.23 12.09 16.18
N SER A 89 38.38 11.70 14.90
CA SER A 89 39.45 10.82 14.45
C SER A 89 40.83 11.51 14.38
N ALA A 90 40.84 12.84 14.28
CA ALA A 90 42.06 13.66 14.25
C ALA A 90 42.57 14.07 15.65
N ARG A 91 41.92 13.63 16.74
CA ARG A 91 42.41 13.85 18.12
C ARG A 91 43.51 12.81 18.44
N PRO A 92 44.70 13.22 18.94
CA PRO A 92 45.82 12.31 19.18
C PRO A 92 45.51 11.32 20.31
N PRO A 93 46.14 10.13 20.30
CA PRO A 93 45.80 9.03 21.18
C PRO A 93 46.56 9.11 22.50
N ASP A 94 46.25 10.08 23.36
CA ASP A 94 46.73 10.11 24.74
C ASP A 94 45.55 10.41 25.66
N GLU A 95 44.88 9.35 26.11
CA GLU A 95 44.08 9.22 27.35
C GLU A 95 43.14 7.99 27.29
N ARG A 96 43.66 6.83 26.86
CA ARG A 96 42.88 5.58 26.84
C ARG A 96 43.01 4.73 28.12
N SER A 97 43.52 5.31 29.20
CA SER A 97 43.78 4.60 30.45
C SER A 97 43.02 5.23 31.61
N LYS A 98 41.69 5.00 31.65
CA LYS A 98 40.87 4.83 32.87
C LYS A 98 39.36 4.91 32.55
N SER A 99 38.80 3.78 32.14
CA SER A 99 37.63 3.24 32.84
C SER A 99 37.40 1.80 32.36
N SER A 100 37.82 0.88 33.22
CA SER A 100 37.21 -0.43 33.33
C SER A 100 35.70 -0.27 33.51
N LEU A 101 34.91 -1.03 32.78
CA LEU A 101 34.01 -2.06 33.31
C LEU A 101 33.11 -2.53 32.18
N VAL A 102 33.36 -3.77 31.75
CA VAL A 102 32.37 -4.73 31.27
C VAL A 102 31.37 -4.16 30.26
N ALA A 103 31.77 -4.16 28.99
CA ALA A 103 30.80 -4.51 27.97
C ALA A 103 30.31 -5.91 28.35
N GLU A 104 29.16 -5.99 29.04
CA GLU A 104 28.36 -7.20 29.00
C GLU A 104 28.24 -7.51 27.51
N GLU A 105 28.89 -8.60 27.08
CA GLU A 105 28.43 -9.34 25.93
C GLU A 105 26.93 -9.46 26.10
N ALA A 106 26.18 -8.68 25.31
CA ALA A 106 24.76 -8.84 25.19
C ALA A 106 24.55 -10.31 24.88
N LYS A 107 24.03 -11.04 25.87
CA LYS A 107 23.67 -12.46 25.75
C LYS A 107 23.00 -12.62 24.40
N PRO A 108 23.48 -13.50 23.51
CA PRO A 108 22.92 -13.61 22.17
C PRO A 108 21.44 -13.88 22.33
N GLY A 109 20.60 -12.88 21.98
CA GLY A 109 19.18 -13.04 21.85
C GLY A 109 18.95 -14.29 21.01
N LYS A 110 18.21 -15.26 21.56
CA LYS A 110 17.84 -16.57 20.99
C LYS A 110 18.41 -16.81 19.59
N SER A 111 19.44 -17.65 19.48
CA SER A 111 20.16 -17.89 18.21
C SER A 111 19.17 -18.15 17.07
N ILE A 112 19.41 -17.53 15.91
CA ILE A 112 18.60 -17.73 14.69
C ILE A 112 18.41 -19.22 14.39
N VAL A 113 19.42 -20.03 14.73
CA VAL A 113 19.41 -21.49 14.67
C VAL A 113 18.29 -22.09 15.51
N ALA A 114 18.14 -21.69 16.77
CA ALA A 114 17.11 -22.21 17.67
C ALA A 114 15.69 -21.86 17.20
N VAL A 115 15.46 -20.65 16.67
CA VAL A 115 14.14 -20.28 16.11
C VAL A 115 13.87 -21.03 14.82
N ALA A 116 14.88 -21.24 13.98
CA ALA A 116 14.72 -22.03 12.76
C ALA A 116 14.45 -23.52 13.05
N GLU A 117 15.05 -24.09 14.10
CA GLU A 117 14.75 -25.45 14.56
C GLU A 117 13.32 -25.55 15.12
N LYS A 118 12.88 -24.56 15.90
CA LYS A 118 11.48 -24.47 16.35
C LYS A 118 10.52 -24.39 15.17
N LEU A 119 10.82 -23.59 14.15
CA LEU A 119 10.01 -23.49 12.94
C LEU A 119 10.02 -24.77 12.10
N ALA A 120 11.15 -25.46 12.02
CA ALA A 120 11.25 -26.76 11.35
C ALA A 120 10.47 -27.85 12.10
N SER A 121 10.41 -27.76 13.44
CA SER A 121 9.57 -28.62 14.29
C SER A 121 8.10 -28.21 14.31
N ALA A 122 7.80 -26.94 13.98
CA ALA A 122 6.45 -26.47 13.80
C ALA A 122 5.90 -27.11 12.52
N LYS A 123 4.62 -27.51 12.55
CA LYS A 123 3.93 -28.10 11.41
C LYS A 123 3.68 -27.05 10.32
N LEU A 124 4.76 -26.57 9.69
CA LEU A 124 4.67 -25.68 8.55
C LEU A 124 4.06 -26.45 7.37
N PRO A 125 3.18 -25.81 6.57
CA PRO A 125 2.65 -26.44 5.37
C PRO A 125 3.76 -26.83 4.39
N ALA A 126 3.55 -27.90 3.62
CA ALA A 126 4.55 -28.40 2.66
C ALA A 126 4.96 -27.38 1.58
N TRP A 127 4.12 -26.36 1.33
CA TRP A 127 4.48 -25.28 0.42
C TRP A 127 5.43 -24.24 1.03
N ALA A 128 5.59 -24.18 2.36
CA ALA A 128 6.37 -23.14 3.01
C ALA A 128 7.87 -23.49 2.98
N ALA A 129 8.63 -22.84 2.11
CA ALA A 129 10.07 -23.04 2.01
C ALA A 129 10.82 -22.12 2.98
N LEU A 130 11.60 -22.70 3.90
CA LEU A 130 12.33 -21.95 4.92
C LEU A 130 13.78 -21.71 4.48
N GLU A 131 14.16 -20.44 4.35
CA GLU A 131 15.52 -20.01 4.03
C GLU A 131 16.14 -19.29 5.24
N LYS A 132 17.33 -19.73 5.65
CA LYS A 132 18.11 -19.06 6.70
C LYS A 132 19.04 -18.05 6.03
N THR A 133 18.93 -16.78 6.42
CA THR A 133 19.83 -15.71 5.96
C THR A 133 20.56 -15.08 7.14
N GLU A 134 21.69 -14.42 6.88
CA GLU A 134 22.42 -13.66 7.88
C GLU A 134 21.50 -12.55 8.44
N GLY A 135 20.96 -12.77 9.64
CA GLY A 135 20.12 -11.80 10.36
C GLY A 135 18.60 -11.95 10.20
N ALA A 136 18.08 -12.92 9.43
CA ALA A 136 16.64 -13.19 9.36
C ALA A 136 16.31 -14.61 8.90
N ILE A 137 15.12 -15.09 9.27
CA ILE A 137 14.53 -16.31 8.72
C ILE A 137 13.48 -15.89 7.69
N ARG A 138 13.60 -16.39 6.47
CA ARG A 138 12.68 -16.09 5.37
C ARG A 138 11.83 -17.33 5.10
N ILE A 139 10.55 -17.12 4.85
CA ILE A 139 9.63 -18.17 4.41
C ILE A 139 9.05 -17.73 3.08
N LEU A 140 9.27 -18.56 2.08
CA LEU A 140 8.88 -18.30 0.70
C LEU A 140 7.72 -19.20 0.25
N PRO A 141 6.90 -18.73 -0.71
CA PRO A 141 5.84 -19.52 -1.30
C PRO A 141 6.44 -20.61 -2.20
N GLY A 142 6.08 -21.86 -1.93
CA GLY A 142 6.45 -23.03 -2.73
C GLY A 142 5.37 -23.45 -3.71
N VAL A 143 5.67 -24.52 -4.46
CA VAL A 143 4.92 -24.96 -5.64
C VAL A 143 3.48 -25.40 -5.32
N SER A 144 3.21 -25.89 -4.11
CA SER A 144 1.88 -26.36 -3.71
C SER A 144 1.02 -25.29 -3.02
N LEU A 145 1.44 -24.02 -3.02
CA LEU A 145 0.60 -22.92 -2.55
C LEU A 145 -0.50 -22.64 -3.60
N PRO A 146 -1.78 -22.47 -3.21
CA PRO A 146 -2.83 -22.11 -4.14
C PRO A 146 -2.49 -20.83 -4.93
N SER A 147 -2.84 -20.77 -6.22
CA SER A 147 -2.63 -19.57 -7.03
C SER A 147 -3.65 -18.47 -6.73
N GLY A 148 -3.25 -17.21 -6.92
CA GLY A 148 -4.16 -16.06 -6.78
C GLY A 148 -4.52 -15.75 -5.32
N ASN A 149 -5.68 -15.13 -5.11
CA ASN A 149 -6.14 -14.67 -3.79
C ASN A 149 -6.15 -15.77 -2.70
N PRO A 150 -6.58 -17.01 -2.97
CA PRO A 150 -6.51 -18.10 -1.98
C PRO A 150 -5.08 -18.36 -1.47
N GLY A 151 -4.07 -18.17 -2.33
CA GLY A 151 -2.66 -18.30 -1.95
C GLY A 151 -2.22 -17.25 -0.95
N PHE A 152 -2.57 -15.98 -1.20
CA PHE A 152 -2.28 -14.88 -0.28
C PHE A 152 -2.97 -15.06 1.07
N VAL A 153 -4.22 -15.54 1.08
CA VAL A 153 -4.94 -15.83 2.33
C VAL A 153 -4.27 -16.97 3.10
N ALA A 154 -3.96 -18.09 2.43
CA ALA A 154 -3.26 -19.21 3.06
C ALA A 154 -1.88 -18.80 3.60
N PHE A 155 -1.16 -17.94 2.87
CA PHE A 155 0.15 -17.44 3.27
C PHE A 155 0.09 -16.52 4.49
N GLY A 156 -0.83 -15.55 4.49
CA GLY A 156 -1.06 -14.67 5.64
C GLY A 156 -1.49 -15.44 6.89
N SER A 157 -2.25 -16.53 6.73
CA SER A 157 -2.72 -17.36 7.85
C SER A 157 -1.63 -18.12 8.62
N LEU A 158 -0.38 -18.07 8.17
CA LEU A 158 0.78 -18.59 8.92
C LEU A 158 1.15 -17.75 10.15
N ALA A 159 0.68 -16.51 10.23
CA ALA A 159 1.02 -15.58 11.30
C ALA A 159 0.98 -16.19 12.73
N PRO A 160 -0.06 -16.93 13.17
CA PRO A 160 -0.08 -17.54 14.49
C PRO A 160 1.01 -18.60 14.70
N THR A 161 1.32 -19.41 13.68
CA THR A 161 2.40 -20.41 13.76
C THR A 161 3.76 -19.74 13.94
N LEU A 162 3.99 -18.63 13.23
CA LEU A 162 5.23 -17.85 13.33
C LEU A 162 5.33 -17.10 14.67
N ALA A 163 4.22 -16.51 15.14
CA ALA A 163 4.14 -15.83 16.42
C ALA A 163 4.34 -16.78 17.61
N THR A 164 3.90 -18.04 17.48
CA THR A 164 4.09 -19.07 18.51
C THR A 164 5.54 -19.56 18.56
N ALA A 165 6.25 -19.57 17.42
CA ALA A 165 7.64 -19.99 17.37
C ALA A 165 8.54 -19.04 18.18
N ASP A 166 8.32 -17.73 18.04
CA ASP A 166 8.91 -16.72 18.93
C ASP A 166 8.10 -15.41 18.96
N PRO A 167 7.51 -15.02 20.11
CA PRO A 167 6.68 -13.81 20.21
C PRO A 167 7.51 -12.51 20.24
N ASP A 168 8.81 -12.60 20.56
CA ASP A 168 9.67 -11.42 20.69
C ASP A 168 10.21 -10.93 19.33
N TRP A 169 10.18 -11.82 18.33
CA TRP A 169 10.65 -11.54 16.98
C TRP A 169 9.64 -10.73 16.18
N THR A 170 10.14 -9.86 15.31
CA THR A 170 9.29 -9.08 14.42
C THR A 170 8.94 -9.94 13.20
N LEU A 171 7.64 -10.10 12.95
CA LEU A 171 7.11 -10.79 11.78
C LEU A 171 6.85 -9.78 10.68
N GLU A 172 7.75 -9.71 9.71
CA GLU A 172 7.60 -8.82 8.55
C GLU A 172 6.95 -9.59 7.39
N LEU A 173 5.80 -9.13 6.92
CA LEU A 173 5.08 -9.65 5.78
C LEU A 173 5.38 -8.77 4.58
N ILE A 174 6.03 -9.34 3.57
CA ILE A 174 6.46 -8.62 2.38
C ILE A 174 5.52 -8.99 1.23
N ALA A 175 4.86 -7.99 0.64
CA ALA A 175 4.09 -8.14 -0.58
C ALA A 175 4.88 -7.54 -1.75
N ARG A 176 5.12 -8.33 -2.79
CA ARG A 176 5.91 -7.89 -3.95
C ARG A 176 5.10 -7.84 -5.23
N ALA A 177 5.35 -6.81 -6.01
CA ALA A 177 4.94 -6.72 -7.41
C ALA A 177 6.16 -6.55 -8.31
N GLU A 178 6.09 -7.13 -9.50
CA GLU A 178 7.10 -6.91 -10.51
C GLU A 178 7.00 -5.48 -11.04
N PRO A 179 8.11 -4.84 -11.43
CA PRO A 179 8.10 -3.50 -11.99
C PRO A 179 7.21 -3.41 -13.23
N GLY A 180 6.29 -2.44 -13.24
CA GLY A 180 5.31 -2.21 -14.28
C GLY A 180 4.43 -1.00 -13.94
N ASN A 181 3.58 -0.60 -14.88
CA ASN A 181 2.74 0.61 -14.71
C ASN A 181 1.84 0.53 -13.47
N ASP A 182 1.30 -0.66 -13.17
CA ASP A 182 0.37 -0.87 -12.07
C ASP A 182 1.02 -1.58 -10.88
N ALA A 183 2.37 -1.63 -10.83
CA ALA A 183 3.10 -2.42 -9.84
C ALA A 183 2.77 -2.02 -8.40
N TRP A 184 2.57 -0.72 -8.16
CA TRP A 184 2.28 -0.22 -6.81
C TRP A 184 0.86 -0.59 -6.36
N GLU A 185 -0.13 -0.45 -7.24
CA GLU A 185 -1.52 -0.84 -6.98
C GLU A 185 -1.61 -2.35 -6.74
N VAL A 186 -0.97 -3.14 -7.60
CA VAL A 186 -0.91 -4.60 -7.46
C VAL A 186 -0.20 -5.02 -6.18
N ALA A 187 0.89 -4.35 -5.78
CA ALA A 187 1.57 -4.63 -4.52
C ALA A 187 0.65 -4.31 -3.33
N GLN A 188 -0.08 -3.20 -3.40
CA GLN A 188 -1.00 -2.75 -2.36
C GLN A 188 -2.17 -3.72 -2.18
N GLU A 189 -2.84 -4.12 -3.27
CA GLU A 189 -3.93 -5.10 -3.22
C GLU A 189 -3.49 -6.43 -2.59
N ARG A 190 -2.31 -6.92 -2.99
CA ARG A 190 -1.73 -8.15 -2.43
C ARG A 190 -1.41 -7.99 -0.94
N SER A 191 -0.89 -6.83 -0.56
CA SER A 191 -0.55 -6.52 0.82
C SER A 191 -1.78 -6.46 1.72
N ASP A 192 -2.89 -5.91 1.23
CA ASP A 192 -4.15 -5.84 1.95
C ASP A 192 -4.73 -7.25 2.20
N LEU A 193 -4.69 -8.13 1.19
CA LEU A 193 -5.12 -9.52 1.33
C LEU A 193 -4.27 -10.27 2.37
N LEU A 194 -2.95 -10.08 2.31
CA LEU A 194 -1.99 -10.69 3.22
C LEU A 194 -2.18 -10.22 4.66
N LEU A 195 -2.28 -8.90 4.86
CA LEU A 195 -2.46 -8.28 6.17
C LEU A 195 -3.79 -8.71 6.80
N ARG A 196 -4.90 -8.60 6.07
CA ARG A 196 -6.22 -9.01 6.57
C ARG A 196 -6.25 -10.49 6.95
N ALA A 197 -5.61 -11.35 6.17
CA ALA A 197 -5.53 -12.78 6.50
C ALA A 197 -4.69 -13.03 7.76
N ALA A 198 -3.55 -12.36 7.90
CA ALA A 198 -2.69 -12.45 9.07
C ALA A 198 -3.41 -11.95 10.34
N GLU A 199 -4.01 -10.76 10.30
CA GLU A 199 -4.76 -10.18 11.43
C GLU A 199 -5.94 -11.06 11.84
N LYS A 200 -6.73 -11.53 10.86
CA LYS A 200 -7.86 -12.43 11.12
C LYS A 200 -7.40 -13.74 11.77
N SER A 201 -6.25 -14.27 11.37
CA SER A 201 -5.71 -15.52 11.94
C SER A 201 -5.14 -15.35 13.35
N LEU A 202 -4.61 -14.18 13.69
CA LEU A 202 -4.06 -13.88 15.00
C LEU A 202 -5.13 -13.69 16.08
N LYS A 203 -6.40 -13.40 15.72
CA LYS A 203 -7.55 -13.31 16.64
C LYS A 203 -7.29 -12.48 17.93
N GLY A 204 -6.49 -11.42 17.84
CA GLY A 204 -6.13 -10.57 18.99
C GLY A 204 -4.89 -10.99 19.77
N GLN A 205 -4.11 -11.97 19.28
CA GLN A 205 -2.77 -12.25 19.80
C GLN A 205 -1.83 -11.08 19.54
N SER A 206 -1.07 -10.67 20.55
CA SER A 206 -0.04 -9.65 20.41
C SER A 206 1.16 -10.22 19.65
N ALA A 207 1.22 -9.94 18.35
CA ALA A 207 2.39 -10.24 17.51
C ALA A 207 2.97 -8.93 16.96
N ARG A 208 4.30 -8.84 16.87
CA ARG A 208 5.00 -7.70 16.26
C ARG A 208 4.97 -7.82 14.74
N LEU A 209 3.79 -7.60 14.16
CA LEU A 209 3.59 -7.69 12.71
C LEU A 209 3.97 -6.37 12.04
N ARG A 210 4.76 -6.45 10.96
CA ARG A 210 5.08 -5.32 10.07
C ARG A 210 4.73 -5.70 8.63
N LEU A 211 4.15 -4.78 7.88
CA LEU A 211 3.89 -4.95 6.45
C LEU A 211 4.92 -4.17 5.66
N ARG A 212 5.47 -4.77 4.60
CA ARG A 212 6.39 -4.11 3.68
C ARG A 212 5.98 -4.36 2.23
N LEU A 213 5.90 -3.27 1.49
CA LEU A 213 5.60 -3.26 0.06
C LEU A 213 6.89 -3.14 -0.71
N GLU A 214 7.12 -4.02 -1.68
CA GLU A 214 8.29 -3.94 -2.56
C GLU A 214 7.91 -4.04 -4.03
N VAL A 215 8.47 -3.15 -4.85
CA VAL A 215 8.41 -3.25 -6.31
C VAL A 215 9.76 -3.77 -6.77
N SER A 216 9.88 -5.10 -6.84
CA SER A 216 11.12 -5.79 -7.21
C SER A 216 10.83 -7.15 -7.83
N LYS A 217 11.78 -7.65 -8.63
CA LYS A 217 11.70 -9.03 -9.13
C LYS A 217 11.92 -10.01 -7.97
N GLY A 218 11.10 -11.05 -7.88
CA GLY A 218 11.22 -12.05 -6.83
C GLY A 218 9.89 -12.73 -6.47
N PRO A 219 9.85 -13.48 -5.35
CA PRO A 219 8.64 -14.12 -4.89
C PRO A 219 7.57 -13.08 -4.56
N ARG A 220 6.32 -13.34 -4.97
CA ARG A 220 5.20 -12.40 -4.85
C ARG A 220 4.83 -12.05 -3.40
N MET A 221 5.20 -12.91 -2.46
CA MET A 221 4.99 -12.73 -1.02
C MET A 221 6.11 -13.41 -0.26
N GLU A 222 6.44 -12.91 0.93
CA GLU A 222 7.47 -13.47 1.79
C GLU A 222 7.15 -13.14 3.25
N TRP A 223 7.38 -14.10 4.15
CA TRP A 223 7.49 -13.82 5.58
C TRP A 223 8.96 -13.69 5.93
N ARG A 224 9.32 -12.64 6.67
CA ARG A 224 10.66 -12.43 7.19
C ARG A 224 10.58 -12.24 8.69
N LEU A 225 11.14 -13.20 9.44
CA LEU A 225 11.25 -13.11 10.88
C LEU A 225 12.59 -12.46 11.22
N GLN A 226 12.54 -11.31 11.88
CA GLN A 226 13.72 -10.55 12.29
C GLN A 226 13.88 -10.55 13.81
N PRO A 227 15.10 -10.75 14.34
CA PRO A 227 15.39 -10.56 15.75
C PRO A 227 15.07 -9.12 16.19
N PRO A 228 14.62 -8.92 17.44
CA PRO A 228 14.28 -7.59 17.96
C PRO A 228 15.47 -6.60 17.89
N GLU A 229 16.70 -7.10 17.99
CA GLU A 229 17.95 -6.32 17.93
C GLU A 229 18.19 -5.64 16.58
N LEU A 230 17.72 -6.24 15.47
CA LEU A 230 17.88 -5.72 14.11
C LEU A 230 16.66 -4.91 13.64
N SER A 231 15.57 -4.90 14.41
CA SER A 231 14.37 -4.11 14.15
C SER A 231 14.60 -2.63 14.54
N ALA A 232 15.55 -1.97 13.89
CA ALA A 232 16.06 -0.66 14.26
C ALA A 232 15.01 0.40 14.68
N LYS A 233 15.27 0.97 15.87
CA LYS A 233 14.88 2.26 16.47
C LYS A 233 13.38 2.62 16.54
N PRO A 234 12.79 2.75 17.75
CA PRO A 234 11.59 3.59 17.90
C PRO A 234 11.93 5.03 17.46
N PRO A 235 10.94 5.78 16.91
CA PRO A 235 11.13 7.21 16.67
C PRO A 235 11.53 7.88 18.00
N PRO A 236 12.45 8.88 17.99
CA PRO A 236 12.80 9.57 19.22
C PRO A 236 11.52 10.15 19.84
N GLU A 237 11.25 9.81 21.10
CA GLU A 237 10.15 10.41 21.85
C GLU A 237 10.25 11.93 21.73
N PRO A 238 9.15 12.64 21.39
CA PRO A 238 9.16 14.08 21.47
C PRO A 238 9.39 14.43 22.94
N LYS A 239 10.56 14.96 23.26
CA LYS A 239 10.80 15.56 24.58
C LYS A 239 9.70 16.58 24.79
N ALA A 240 8.78 16.28 25.70
CA ALA A 240 7.84 17.25 26.21
C ALA A 240 8.68 18.44 26.68
N ALA A 241 8.52 19.56 26.01
CA ALA A 241 9.09 20.83 26.44
C ALA A 241 8.46 21.15 27.80
N ARG A 242 9.15 20.77 28.88
CA ARG A 242 8.88 21.32 30.19
C ARG A 242 9.33 22.78 30.15
N LYS A 243 8.32 23.66 30.19
CA LYS A 243 8.48 25.03 30.69
C LYS A 243 8.83 25.00 32.17
#